data_AF-A0A7C1T2L7-F1
#
_entry.id   AF-A0A7C1T2L7-F1
#
_cell.length_a   1.000
_cell.length_b   1.000
_cell.length_c   1.000
_cell.angle_alpha   90.00
_cell.angle_beta   90.00
_cell.angle_gamma   90.00
#
_symmetry.space_group_name_H-M   'P 1'
#
loop_
_entity.id
_entity.type
_entity.pdbx_description
1 polymer ?
#
loop_
_entity_poly.entity_id
_entity_poly.type
_entity_poly.pdbx_seq_one_letter_code
_entity_poly.pdbx_strand_id
1 'polypeptide(L)' 'IVMLTAKGREVDQEKGMAMGADDYITKPFATRDLMARVKMILGEET' A
#
# COMPACT_ATOMS: atom_id res chain seq x y z
N ILE A 1 0.37 8.30 3.79
CA ILE A 1 1.51 7.41 4.10
C ILE A 1 1.22 6.03 3.55
N VAL A 2 2.03 5.57 2.59
CA VAL A 2 1.95 4.22 2.02
C VAL A 2 3.00 3.34 2.69
N MET A 3 2.57 2.24 3.33
CA MET A 3 3.47 1.30 4.00
C MET A 3 3.83 0.12 3.08
N LEU A 4 5.13 -0.22 3.02
CA LEU A 4 5.64 -1.36 2.26
C LEU A 4 6.20 -2.43 3.22
N THR A 5 5.62 -3.63 3.26
CA THR A 5 6.11 -4.72 4.13
C THR A 5 6.59 -5.94 3.35
N ALA A 6 7.52 -6.72 3.90
CA ALA A 6 7.93 -8.02 3.35
C ALA A 6 7.19 -9.21 3.99
N LYS A 7 6.43 -8.98 5.08
CA LYS A 7 5.68 -10.04 5.77
C LYS A 7 4.20 -9.95 5.42
N GLY A 8 3.73 -10.85 4.58
CA GLY A 8 2.32 -11.00 4.20
C GLY A 8 1.46 -11.67 5.28
N ARG A 9 1.52 -11.19 6.53
CA ARG A 9 0.55 -11.60 7.56
C ARG A 9 -0.54 -10.53 7.61
N GLU A 10 -1.80 -10.94 7.46
CA GLU A 10 -2.98 -10.05 7.57
C GLU A 10 -2.93 -9.16 8.82
N VAL A 11 -2.42 -9.70 9.93
CA VAL A 11 -2.24 -8.96 11.19
C VAL A 11 -1.34 -7.73 11.05
N ASP A 12 -0.31 -7.77 10.20
CA ASP A 12 0.60 -6.64 9.98
C ASP A 12 -0.07 -5.56 9.11
N GLN A 13 -0.94 -5.98 8.19
CA GLN A 13 -1.75 -5.10 7.35
C GLN A 13 -2.83 -4.39 8.17
N GLU A 14 -3.58 -5.13 8.99
CA GLU A 14 -4.61 -4.56 9.87
C GLU A 14 -4.01 -3.53 10.84
N LYS A 15 -2.83 -3.83 11.41
CA LYS A 15 -2.11 -2.88 12.26
C LYS A 15 -1.68 -1.64 11.50
N GLY A 16 -1.15 -1.78 10.28
CA GLY A 16 -0.75 -0.65 9.45
C GLY A 16 -1.93 0.26 9.12
N MET A 17 -3.06 -0.32 8.73
CA MET A 17 -4.30 0.41 8.45
C MET A 17 -4.84 1.10 9.72
N ALA A 18 -4.84 0.41 10.87
CA ALA A 18 -5.28 0.98 12.14
C ALA A 18 -4.37 2.10 12.67
N MET A 19 -3.09 2.10 12.28
CA MET A 19 -2.14 3.16 12.61
C MET A 19 -2.28 4.41 11.73
N GLY A 20 -3.23 4.44 10.80
CA GLY A 20 -3.45 5.55 9.88
C GLY A 20 -2.60 5.49 8.61
N ALA A 21 -2.21 4.29 8.16
CA ALA A 21 -1.69 4.14 6.81
C ALA A 21 -2.83 4.31 5.79
N ASP A 22 -2.56 5.06 4.71
CA ASP A 22 -3.51 5.26 3.62
C ASP A 22 -3.54 4.04 2.68
N ASP A 23 -2.40 3.34 2.54
CA ASP A 23 -2.31 2.09 1.79
C ASP A 23 -1.21 1.20 2.37
N TYR A 24 -1.39 -0.11 2.24
CA TYR A 24 -0.50 -1.14 2.77
C TYR A 24 -0.19 -2.16 1.67
N ILE A 25 1.04 -2.17 1.18
CA ILE A 25 1.47 -2.97 0.03
C ILE A 25 2.51 -4.00 0.49
N THR A 26 2.21 -5.28 0.25
CA THR A 26 3.12 -6.38 0.53
C THR A 26 4.09 -6.61 -0.63
N LYS A 27 5.38 -6.76 -0.34
CA LYS A 27 6.40 -7.25 -1.27
C LYS A 27 6.27 -8.76 -1.46
N PRO A 28 6.61 -9.32 -2.64
CA PRO A 28 7.12 -8.62 -3.82
C PRO A 28 5.98 -8.02 -4.66
N PHE A 29 6.10 -6.74 -5.01
CA PHE A 29 5.18 -6.06 -5.92
C PHE A 29 5.93 -5.65 -7.20
N ALA A 30 5.21 -5.57 -8.32
CA ALA A 30 5.75 -4.99 -9.53
C ALA A 30 5.72 -3.45 -9.43
N THR A 31 6.78 -2.78 -9.88
CA THR A 31 6.87 -1.32 -9.86
C THR A 31 5.71 -0.65 -10.62
N ARG A 32 5.21 -1.30 -11.68
CA ARG A 32 4.06 -0.82 -12.45
C ARG A 32 2.79 -0.73 -11.60
N ASP A 33 2.55 -1.73 -10.76
CA ASP A 33 1.34 -1.80 -9.95
C ASP A 33 1.41 -0.82 -8.78
N LEU A 34 2.61 -0.58 -8.24
CA LEU A 34 2.85 0.49 -7.28
C LEU A 34 2.53 1.86 -7.89
N MET A 35 3.00 2.14 -9.12
CA MET A 35 2.76 3.42 -9.79
C MET A 35 1.26 3.66 -10.06
N ALA A 36 0.50 2.62 -10.44
CA ALA A 36 -0.94 2.73 -10.63
C ALA A 36 -1.66 3.07 -9.31
N ARG A 37 -1.30 2.41 -8.20
CA ARG A 37 -1.85 2.71 -6.87
C ARG A 37 -1.53 4.13 -6.40
N VAL A 38 -0.30 4.60 -6.61
CA VAL A 38 0.10 5.96 -6.25
C VAL A 38 -0.72 7.00 -7.02
N LYS A 39 -0.93 6.81 -8.33
CA LYS A 39 -1.79 7.69 -9.14
C LYS A 39 -3.22 7.73 -8.64
N MET A 40 -3.78 6.58 -8.27
CA MET A 40 -5.11 6.47 -7.70
C MET A 40 -5.23 7.20 -6.35
N ILE A 41 -4.24 7.06 -5.46
CA ILE A 41 -4.21 7.76 -4.16
C ILE A 41 -4.06 9.27 -4.32
N LEU A 42 -3.26 9.71 -5.31
CA LEU A 42 -3.08 11.13 -5.62
C LEU A 42 -4.28 11.75 -6.38
N GLY A 43 -5.25 10.92 -6.80
CA GLY A 43 -6.41 11.38 -7.56
C GLY A 43 -6.10 11.79 -9.00
N GLU A 44 -4.97 11.36 -9.57
CA GLU A 44 -4.55 11.70 -10.94
C GLU A 44 -5.31 10.92 -12.03
N GLU A 45 -6.24 10.04 -11.65
CA GLU A 45 -7.10 9.25 -12.56
C GLU A 45 -8.54 9.79 -12.67
N THR A 46 -8.82 11.00 -12.17
CA THR A 46 -10.09 11.71 -12.41
C THR A 46 -9.91 12.89 -13.36
#